data_AF-A0A950DGL7-F1
#
_entry.id   AF-A0A950DGL7-F1
#
_cell.length_a   1.000
_cell.length_b   1.000
_cell.length_c   1.000
_cell.angle_alpha   90.00
_cell.angle_beta   90.00
_cell.angle_gamma   90.00
#
_symmetry.space_group_name_H-M   'P 1'
#
loop_
_entity.id
_entity.type
_entity.pdbx_description
1 polymer ?
#
loop_
_entity_poly.entity_id
_entity_poly.type
_entity_poly.pdbx_seq_one_letter_code
_entity_poly.pdbx_strand_id
1 'polypeptide(L)'
;VRPLLQITGEHGFNQVFYEDVHVSKANLVGQKNQGWMVAMTNMMFERTIHGGRTEMMVEVRQLAKLAEKVTRNGRPASNDAYVRQKIAEFACQADGLKYTSLRQLTRQLKGLPPGPEGSILKLGTTELNLRIQMFAMELLGPYSQFEYQATGAIDRGKWSHRMLAARRGTIAAGTNEIQHNIIGERVLGLPKGG
;
A
#
# COMPACT_ATOMS: atom_id res chain seq x y z
N VAL A 1 27.23 -7.72 -0.69
CA VAL A 1 25.78 -7.62 -0.36
C VAL A 1 25.65 -7.53 1.15
N ARG A 2 24.95 -6.51 1.67
CA ARG A 2 24.77 -6.30 3.13
C ARG A 2 23.27 -6.26 3.46
N PRO A 3 22.74 -7.18 4.29
CA PRO A 3 21.34 -7.14 4.72
C PRO A 3 20.99 -5.88 5.52
N LEU A 4 19.79 -5.35 5.30
CA LEU A 4 19.20 -4.26 6.07
C LEU A 4 18.06 -4.78 6.92
N LEU A 5 18.01 -4.30 8.17
CA LEU A 5 16.91 -4.59 9.10
C LEU A 5 15.79 -3.57 8.86
N GLN A 6 14.58 -4.05 8.57
CA GLN A 6 13.41 -3.20 8.45
C GLN A 6 12.87 -2.82 9.83
N ILE A 7 12.08 -1.75 9.90
CA ILE A 7 11.37 -1.36 11.12
C ILE A 7 10.40 -2.44 11.65
N THR A 8 9.99 -3.37 10.79
CA THR A 8 9.18 -4.54 11.16
C THR A 8 10.00 -5.67 11.82
N GLY A 9 11.32 -5.53 11.90
CA GLY A 9 12.24 -6.58 12.36
C GLY A 9 12.62 -7.60 11.29
N GLU A 10 12.07 -7.49 10.08
CA GLU A 10 12.28 -8.45 8.99
C GLU A 10 13.50 -8.09 8.10
N HIS A 11 14.17 -9.12 7.57
CA HIS A 11 15.18 -8.98 6.53
C HIS A 11 14.56 -9.18 5.15
N GLY A 12 14.38 -8.09 4.41
CA GLY A 12 13.81 -8.11 3.05
C GLY A 12 14.53 -7.18 2.06
N PHE A 13 15.50 -6.41 2.53
CA PHE A 13 16.29 -5.49 1.71
C PHE A 13 17.78 -5.72 1.94
N ASN A 14 18.55 -5.42 0.90
CA ASN A 14 20.01 -5.43 0.94
C ASN A 14 20.55 -4.13 0.38
N GLN A 15 21.68 -3.69 0.92
CA GLN A 15 22.56 -2.75 0.25
C GLN A 15 23.54 -3.55 -0.62
N VAL A 16 23.63 -3.19 -1.90
CA VAL A 16 24.51 -3.83 -2.88
C VAL A 16 25.48 -2.78 -3.41
N PHE A 17 26.77 -3.09 -3.36
CA PHE A 17 27.84 -2.24 -3.88
C PHE A 17 28.35 -2.84 -5.18
N TYR A 18 28.53 -2.00 -6.19
CA TYR A 18 29.17 -2.34 -7.46
C TYR A 18 30.47 -1.55 -7.53
N GLU A 19 31.61 -2.24 -7.41
CA GLU A 19 32.95 -1.65 -7.48
C GLU A 19 33.71 -2.35 -8.63
N ASP A 20 34.16 -1.57 -9.59
CA ASP A 20 34.87 -2.02 -10.81
C ASP A 20 34.20 -3.19 -11.56
N VAL A 21 32.87 -3.26 -11.49
CA VAL A 21 32.09 -4.33 -12.12
C VAL A 21 32.02 -4.09 -13.63
N HIS A 22 32.63 -5.00 -14.38
CA HIS A 22 32.56 -5.01 -15.83
C HIS A 22 31.36 -5.86 -16.30
N VAL A 23 30.48 -5.26 -17.11
CA VAL A 23 29.30 -5.94 -17.65
C VAL A 23 29.37 -5.93 -19.17
N SER A 24 29.14 -7.09 -19.79
CA SER A 24 29.11 -7.23 -21.26
C SER A 24 28.01 -6.35 -21.88
N LYS A 25 28.30 -5.76 -23.05
CA LYS A 25 27.30 -5.03 -23.86
C LYS A 25 26.11 -5.91 -24.25
N ALA A 26 26.28 -7.23 -24.31
CA ALA A 26 25.20 -8.18 -24.58
C ALA A 26 24.11 -8.19 -23.50
N ASN A 27 24.42 -7.71 -22.28
CA ASN A 27 23.46 -7.61 -21.18
C ASN A 27 22.72 -6.26 -21.16
N LEU A 28 22.94 -5.38 -22.13
CA LEU A 28 22.23 -4.12 -22.23
C LEU A 28 20.76 -4.37 -22.61
N VAL A 29 19.85 -4.00 -21.72
CA VAL A 29 18.42 -4.04 -21.99
C VAL A 29 18.01 -2.76 -22.72
N GLY A 30 17.54 -2.91 -23.96
CA GLY A 30 17.22 -1.78 -24.83
C GLY A 30 18.46 -1.16 -25.47
N GLN A 31 18.38 0.12 -25.84
CA GLN A 31 19.49 0.86 -26.44
C GLN A 31 20.22 1.73 -25.43
N LYS A 32 21.46 2.13 -25.76
CA LYS A 32 22.24 3.08 -24.95
C LYS A 32 21.39 4.35 -24.73
N ASN A 33 21.38 4.84 -23.50
CA ASN A 33 20.61 6.02 -23.03
C ASN A 33 19.08 5.83 -22.95
N GLN A 34 18.54 4.62 -23.11
CA GLN A 34 17.10 4.36 -22.98
C GLN A 34 16.66 3.81 -21.61
N GLY A 35 17.54 3.84 -20.60
CA GLY A 35 17.27 3.25 -19.28
C GLY A 35 16.02 3.82 -18.59
N TRP A 36 15.75 5.12 -18.74
CA TRP A 36 14.56 5.74 -18.18
C TRP A 36 13.26 5.20 -18.81
N MET A 37 13.24 5.06 -20.14
CA MET A 37 12.09 4.51 -20.86
C MET A 37 11.80 3.07 -20.41
N VAL A 38 12.85 2.25 -20.32
CA VAL A 38 12.76 0.86 -19.85
C VAL A 38 12.21 0.80 -18.41
N ALA A 39 12.79 1.59 -17.49
CA ALA A 39 12.37 1.64 -16.10
C ALA A 39 10.92 2.09 -15.94
N MET A 40 10.52 3.16 -16.64
CA MET A 40 9.14 3.68 -16.59
C MET A 40 8.14 2.70 -17.17
N THR A 41 8.50 1.99 -18.25
CA THR A 41 7.63 0.96 -18.85
C THR A 41 7.39 -0.15 -17.85
N ASN A 42 8.46 -0.71 -17.25
CA ASN A 42 8.34 -1.77 -16.25
C ASN A 42 7.48 -1.31 -15.04
N MET A 43 7.71 -0.08 -14.56
CA MET A 43 6.97 0.47 -13.42
C MET A 43 5.46 0.62 -13.69
N MET A 44 5.05 0.96 -14.92
CA MET A 44 3.63 1.03 -15.30
C MET A 44 2.97 -0.37 -15.28
N PHE A 45 3.70 -1.40 -15.71
CA PHE A 45 3.23 -2.78 -15.64
C PHE A 45 3.17 -3.30 -14.20
N GLU A 46 4.19 -3.05 -13.38
CA GLU A 46 4.18 -3.49 -11.97
C GLU A 46 3.05 -2.86 -11.15
N ARG A 47 2.73 -1.58 -11.40
CA ARG A 47 1.63 -0.87 -10.72
C ARG A 47 0.25 -1.43 -11.04
N THR A 48 0.09 -1.94 -12.26
CA THR A 48 -1.11 -2.73 -12.61
C THR A 48 -1.23 -3.94 -11.71
N ILE A 49 -0.13 -4.66 -11.55
CA ILE A 49 -0.12 -5.94 -10.86
C ILE A 49 -0.29 -5.71 -9.35
N HIS A 50 0.31 -4.67 -8.77
CA HIS A 50 0.27 -4.44 -7.32
C HIS A 50 -0.92 -3.60 -6.84
N GLY A 51 -1.42 -2.65 -7.63
CA GLY A 51 -2.47 -1.72 -7.22
C GLY A 51 -3.83 -2.35 -6.92
N GLY A 52 -4.12 -3.52 -7.52
CA GLY A 52 -5.39 -4.23 -7.38
C GLY A 52 -5.34 -5.54 -6.58
N ARG A 53 -4.17 -5.96 -6.07
CA ARG A 53 -4.01 -7.29 -5.45
C ARG A 53 -4.50 -7.39 -4.02
N THR A 54 -4.51 -6.28 -3.28
CA THR A 54 -4.99 -6.32 -1.91
C THR A 54 -6.48 -6.04 -1.92
N GLU A 55 -7.28 -7.09 -1.68
CA GLU A 55 -8.71 -6.93 -1.44
C GLU A 55 -8.89 -6.13 -0.15
N MET A 56 -8.99 -4.80 -0.26
CA MET A 56 -9.09 -3.90 0.90
C MET A 56 -10.27 -4.24 1.80
N MET A 57 -11.32 -4.86 1.25
CA MET A 57 -12.44 -5.36 2.02
C MET A 57 -12.06 -6.48 3.00
N VAL A 58 -10.98 -7.22 2.76
CA VAL A 58 -10.43 -8.18 3.74
C VAL A 58 -9.83 -7.44 4.94
N GLU A 59 -9.08 -6.35 4.72
CA GLU A 59 -8.54 -5.54 5.82
C GLU A 59 -9.67 -4.89 6.63
N VAL A 60 -10.71 -4.37 5.96
CA VAL A 60 -11.90 -3.82 6.62
C VAL A 60 -12.63 -4.88 7.45
N ARG A 61 -12.83 -6.09 6.89
CA ARG A 61 -13.44 -7.20 7.64
C ARG A 61 -12.60 -7.64 8.84
N GLN A 62 -11.27 -7.62 8.73
CA GLN A 62 -10.39 -7.90 9.87
C GLN A 62 -10.47 -6.81 10.95
N LEU A 63 -10.59 -5.54 10.55
CA LEU A 63 -10.79 -4.43 11.48
C LEU A 63 -12.13 -4.54 12.20
N ALA A 64 -13.21 -4.92 11.51
CA ALA A 64 -14.51 -5.16 12.13
C ALA A 64 -14.43 -6.27 13.19
N LYS A 65 -13.73 -7.37 12.89
CA LYS A 65 -13.46 -8.45 13.86
C LYS A 65 -12.61 -7.99 15.05
N LEU A 66 -11.69 -7.04 14.85
CA LEU A 66 -10.96 -6.44 15.98
C LEU A 66 -11.91 -5.63 16.86
N ALA A 67 -12.79 -4.81 16.26
CA ALA A 67 -13.76 -4.00 16.99
C ALA A 67 -14.73 -4.82 17.85
N GLU A 68 -15.04 -6.06 17.44
CA GLU A 68 -15.82 -7.00 18.26
C GLU A 68 -15.06 -7.51 19.51
N LYS A 69 -13.72 -7.56 19.45
CA LYS A 69 -12.87 -8.08 20.53
C LYS A 69 -12.45 -7.02 21.54
N VAL A 70 -12.27 -5.78 21.09
CA VAL A 70 -11.88 -4.68 21.97
C VAL A 70 -13.11 -4.05 22.62
N THR A 71 -12.94 -3.58 23.86
CA THR A 71 -14.03 -2.96 24.63
C THR A 71 -13.84 -1.44 24.66
N ARG A 72 -14.94 -0.70 24.45
CA ARG A 72 -15.03 0.75 24.60
C ARG A 72 -16.28 1.08 25.41
N ASN A 73 -16.13 1.84 26.50
CA ASN A 73 -17.23 2.18 27.42
C ASN A 73 -18.00 0.95 27.94
N GLY A 74 -17.29 -0.14 28.27
CA GLY A 74 -17.89 -1.36 28.82
C GLY A 74 -18.66 -2.24 27.82
N ARG A 75 -18.62 -1.92 26.52
CA ARG A 75 -19.24 -2.73 25.45
C ARG A 75 -18.23 -3.01 24.34
N PRO A 76 -18.44 -4.04 23.49
CA PRO A 76 -17.65 -4.21 22.28
C PRO A 76 -17.57 -2.92 21.48
N ALA A 77 -16.38 -2.55 20.98
CA ALA A 77 -16.19 -1.32 20.21
C ALA A 77 -17.01 -1.34 18.91
N SER A 78 -17.37 -2.52 18.39
CA SER A 78 -18.32 -2.68 17.29
C SER A 78 -19.71 -2.10 17.56
N ASN A 79 -20.09 -1.87 18.83
CA ASN A 79 -21.34 -1.21 19.21
C ASN A 79 -21.23 0.33 19.25
N ASP A 80 -20.02 0.89 19.24
CA ASP A 80 -19.79 2.33 19.24
C ASP A 80 -20.13 2.93 17.87
N ALA A 81 -20.92 4.00 17.84
CA ALA A 81 -21.40 4.61 16.61
C ALA A 81 -20.28 5.20 15.74
N TYR A 82 -19.25 5.79 16.37
CA TYR A 82 -18.09 6.34 15.66
C TYR A 82 -17.26 5.22 15.03
N VAL A 83 -17.05 4.11 15.75
CA VAL A 83 -16.30 2.95 15.23
C VAL A 83 -17.01 2.33 14.03
N ARG A 84 -18.33 2.14 14.12
CA ARG A 84 -19.12 1.63 13.00
C ARG A 84 -19.06 2.55 11.78
N GLN A 85 -19.16 3.86 12.00
CA GLN A 85 -19.08 4.85 10.94
C GLN A 85 -17.71 4.80 10.23
N LYS A 86 -16.61 4.71 10.98
CA LYS A 86 -15.26 4.59 10.41
C LYS A 86 -15.08 3.31 9.59
N ILE A 87 -15.57 2.18 10.07
CA ILE A 87 -15.53 0.90 9.34
C ILE A 87 -16.35 1.01 8.04
N ALA A 88 -17.54 1.62 8.08
CA ALA A 88 -18.36 1.84 6.89
C ALA A 88 -17.66 2.76 5.87
N GLU A 89 -17.04 3.85 6.31
CA GLU A 89 -16.24 4.74 5.46
C GLU A 89 -15.10 3.99 4.75
N PHE A 90 -14.40 3.11 5.47
CA PHE A 90 -13.34 2.29 4.87
C PHE A 90 -13.89 1.23 3.91
N ALA A 91 -15.06 0.64 4.21
CA ALA A 91 -15.73 -0.30 3.31
C ALA A 91 -16.11 0.35 1.98
N CYS A 92 -16.73 1.54 2.01
CA CYS A 92 -17.09 2.28 0.80
C CYS A 92 -15.86 2.60 -0.05
N GLN A 93 -14.76 3.01 0.57
CA GLN A 93 -13.50 3.30 -0.13
C GLN A 93 -12.86 2.02 -0.70
N ALA A 94 -12.90 0.90 0.03
CA ALA A 94 -12.44 -0.39 -0.45
C ALA A 94 -13.22 -0.86 -1.70
N ASP A 95 -14.54 -0.67 -1.72
CA ASP A 95 -15.37 -0.98 -2.89
C ASP A 95 -15.06 -0.04 -4.07
N GLY A 96 -14.85 1.26 -3.82
CA GLY A 96 -14.41 2.20 -4.85
C GLY A 96 -13.09 1.78 -5.53
N LEU A 97 -12.13 1.30 -4.73
CA LEU A 97 -10.86 0.76 -5.25
C LEU A 97 -11.07 -0.55 -6.02
N LYS A 98 -11.93 -1.45 -5.53
CA LYS A 98 -12.29 -2.68 -6.23
C LYS A 98 -12.84 -2.39 -7.63
N TYR A 99 -13.80 -1.47 -7.76
CA TYR A 99 -14.37 -1.14 -9.07
C TYR A 99 -13.37 -0.40 -9.98
N THR A 100 -12.49 0.43 -9.42
CA THR A 100 -11.37 1.03 -10.18
C THR A 100 -10.42 -0.05 -10.72
N SER A 101 -10.12 -1.08 -9.92
CA SER A 101 -9.30 -2.22 -10.36
C SER A 101 -9.98 -3.04 -11.45
N LEU A 102 -11.30 -3.26 -11.36
CA LEU A 102 -12.06 -3.96 -12.40
C LEU A 102 -12.10 -3.15 -13.72
N ARG A 103 -12.16 -1.82 -13.63
CA ARG A 103 -12.07 -0.94 -14.80
C ARG A 103 -10.71 -1.05 -15.47
N GLN A 104 -9.62 -1.05 -14.69
CA GLN A 104 -8.27 -1.26 -15.21
C GLN A 104 -8.13 -2.62 -15.89
N LEU A 105 -8.59 -3.70 -15.24
CA LEU A 105 -8.58 -5.05 -15.81
C LEU A 105 -9.34 -5.09 -17.14
N THR A 106 -10.53 -4.47 -17.20
CA THR A 106 -11.33 -4.41 -18.42
C THR A 106 -10.57 -3.74 -19.57
N ARG A 107 -9.84 -2.65 -19.30
CA ARG A 107 -9.00 -2.00 -20.33
C ARG A 107 -7.90 -2.92 -20.83
N GLN A 108 -7.25 -3.65 -19.92
CA GLN A 108 -6.16 -4.56 -20.26
C GLN A 108 -6.62 -5.75 -21.07
N LEU A 109 -7.76 -6.34 -20.73
CA LEU A 109 -8.38 -7.42 -21.51
C LEU A 109 -8.75 -6.97 -22.93
N LYS A 110 -8.98 -5.66 -23.14
CA LYS A 110 -9.20 -5.05 -24.46
C LYS A 110 -7.91 -4.67 -25.19
N GLY A 111 -6.73 -5.00 -24.64
CA GLY A 111 -5.44 -4.63 -25.21
C GLY A 111 -5.15 -3.12 -25.18
N LEU A 112 -5.91 -2.34 -24.40
CA LEU A 112 -5.67 -0.90 -24.28
C LEU A 112 -4.42 -0.66 -23.42
N PRO A 113 -3.65 0.41 -23.71
CA PRO A 113 -2.49 0.75 -22.91
C PRO A 113 -2.90 1.04 -21.45
N PRO A 114 -2.03 0.71 -20.47
CA PRO A 114 -2.23 1.07 -19.07
C PRO A 114 -2.56 2.57 -18.93
N GLY A 115 -3.67 2.86 -18.26
CA GLY A 115 -4.10 4.22 -17.99
C GLY A 115 -3.70 4.70 -16.58
N PRO A 116 -4.19 5.86 -16.16
CA PRO A 116 -3.89 6.44 -14.85
C PRO A 116 -4.43 5.64 -13.66
N GLU A 117 -5.28 4.63 -13.90
CA GLU A 117 -5.87 3.79 -12.87
C GLU A 117 -4.81 3.14 -11.97
N GLY A 118 -3.65 2.76 -12.52
CA GLY A 118 -2.57 2.19 -11.72
C GLY A 118 -2.02 3.16 -10.65
N SER A 119 -1.90 4.45 -10.98
CA SER A 119 -1.49 5.48 -10.01
C SER A 119 -2.57 5.76 -8.97
N ILE A 120 -3.84 5.82 -9.40
CA ILE A 120 -5.00 6.00 -8.51
C ILE A 120 -5.09 4.85 -7.52
N LEU A 121 -4.98 3.61 -8.00
CA LEU A 121 -5.02 2.42 -7.15
C LEU A 121 -3.84 2.35 -6.20
N LYS A 122 -2.61 2.64 -6.66
CA LYS A 122 -1.44 2.66 -5.78
C LYS A 122 -1.64 3.66 -4.64
N LEU A 123 -2.06 4.88 -4.97
CA LEU A 123 -2.30 5.93 -4.00
C LEU A 123 -3.41 5.54 -3.02
N GLY A 124 -4.61 5.27 -3.54
CA GLY A 124 -5.79 4.99 -2.72
C GLY A 124 -5.66 3.74 -1.87
N THR A 125 -5.09 2.64 -2.40
CA THR A 125 -4.88 1.40 -1.63
C THR A 125 -3.88 1.61 -0.50
N THR A 126 -2.77 2.33 -0.73
CA THR A 126 -1.74 2.53 0.30
C THR A 126 -2.20 3.51 1.39
N GLU A 127 -2.90 4.58 1.03
CA GLU A 127 -3.50 5.51 2.00
C GLU A 127 -4.63 4.86 2.81
N LEU A 128 -5.50 4.09 2.15
CA LEU A 128 -6.57 3.37 2.84
C LEU A 128 -6.01 2.33 3.81
N ASN A 129 -5.04 1.52 3.37
CA ASN A 129 -4.41 0.52 4.23
C ASN A 129 -3.80 1.19 5.47
N LEU A 130 -3.01 2.25 5.26
CA LEU A 130 -2.38 2.95 6.38
C LEU A 130 -3.41 3.50 7.39
N ARG A 131 -4.50 4.13 6.92
CA ARG A 131 -5.55 4.63 7.82
C ARG A 131 -6.29 3.50 8.54
N ILE A 132 -6.54 2.36 7.89
CA ILE A 132 -7.11 1.18 8.55
C ILE A 132 -6.19 0.70 9.67
N GLN A 133 -4.88 0.56 9.41
CA GLN A 133 -3.94 0.10 10.44
C GLN A 133 -3.78 1.13 11.56
N MET A 134 -3.74 2.43 11.25
CA MET A 134 -3.72 3.49 12.28
C MET A 134 -4.97 3.45 13.16
N PHE A 135 -6.14 3.25 12.57
CA PHE A 135 -7.38 3.13 13.32
C PHE A 135 -7.43 1.84 14.15
N ALA A 136 -6.86 0.73 13.67
CA ALA A 136 -6.69 -0.48 14.46
C ALA A 136 -5.80 -0.23 15.70
N MET A 137 -4.73 0.54 15.55
CA MET A 137 -3.86 0.95 16.67
C MET A 137 -4.62 1.82 17.68
N GLU A 138 -5.45 2.74 17.21
CA GLU A 138 -6.32 3.56 18.06
C GLU A 138 -7.31 2.69 18.86
N LEU A 139 -7.98 1.73 18.21
CA LEU A 139 -8.91 0.81 18.86
C LEU A 139 -8.24 -0.09 19.92
N LEU A 140 -6.99 -0.47 19.69
CA LEU A 140 -6.20 -1.27 20.65
C LEU A 140 -5.76 -0.46 21.87
N GLY A 141 -5.66 0.87 21.75
CA GLY A 141 -5.20 1.74 22.84
C GLY A 141 -3.83 1.27 23.36
N PRO A 142 -3.66 1.06 24.69
CA PRO A 142 -2.41 0.57 25.27
C PRO A 142 -1.91 -0.76 24.69
N TYR A 143 -2.81 -1.65 24.24
CA TYR A 143 -2.42 -2.93 23.64
C TYR A 143 -1.74 -2.79 22.27
N SER A 144 -1.79 -1.60 21.67
CA SER A 144 -1.10 -1.30 20.42
C SER A 144 0.43 -1.32 20.55
N GLN A 145 0.95 -1.22 21.78
CA GLN A 145 2.40 -1.19 22.05
C GLN A 145 3.04 -2.58 22.05
N PHE A 146 2.23 -3.66 22.02
CA PHE A 146 2.77 -5.00 21.96
C PHE A 146 3.43 -5.29 20.60
N GLU A 147 4.61 -5.89 20.67
CA GLU A 147 5.32 -6.40 19.50
C GLU A 147 4.59 -7.60 18.88
N TYR A 148 4.99 -7.92 17.65
CA TYR A 148 4.46 -9.09 16.95
C TYR A 148 4.78 -10.37 17.74
N GLN A 149 3.76 -11.21 17.90
CA GLN A 149 3.80 -12.47 18.65
C GLN A 149 4.10 -12.35 20.15
N ALA A 150 4.09 -11.14 20.72
CA ALA A 150 4.27 -10.96 22.15
C ALA A 150 3.14 -11.63 22.97
N THR A 151 3.49 -12.20 24.12
CA THR A 151 2.52 -12.78 25.06
C THR A 151 1.55 -11.70 25.55
N GLY A 152 0.25 -12.02 25.59
CA GLY A 152 -0.80 -11.08 26.00
C GLY A 152 -1.26 -10.10 24.89
N ALA A 153 -0.62 -10.12 23.72
CA ALA A 153 -1.02 -9.27 22.60
C ALA A 153 -2.33 -9.75 21.95
N ILE A 154 -3.27 -8.82 21.74
CA ILE A 154 -4.48 -9.07 20.96
C ILE A 154 -4.08 -9.41 19.52
N ASP A 155 -4.69 -10.47 18.96
CA ASP A 155 -4.37 -10.99 17.62
C ASP A 155 -2.87 -11.22 17.40
N ARG A 156 -2.14 -11.65 18.45
CA ARG A 156 -0.69 -11.90 18.42
C ARG A 156 0.11 -10.68 17.96
N GLY A 157 -0.34 -9.46 18.29
CA GLY A 157 0.39 -8.23 17.97
C GLY A 157 0.49 -7.91 16.47
N LYS A 158 -0.32 -8.55 15.62
CA LYS A 158 -0.24 -8.35 14.17
C LYS A 158 -0.50 -6.89 13.73
N TRP A 159 -1.27 -6.14 14.50
CA TRP A 159 -1.74 -4.81 14.12
C TRP A 159 -0.63 -3.74 14.18
N SER A 160 0.24 -3.81 15.20
CA SER A 160 1.43 -2.94 15.29
C SER A 160 2.42 -3.24 14.16
N HIS A 161 2.70 -4.52 13.91
CA HIS A 161 3.50 -4.96 12.76
C HIS A 161 2.94 -4.47 11.42
N ARG A 162 1.62 -4.64 11.20
CA ARG A 162 0.97 -4.19 9.96
C ARG A 162 1.01 -2.68 9.80
N MET A 163 0.84 -1.90 10.87
CA MET A 163 0.97 -0.45 10.81
C MET A 163 2.37 -0.04 10.34
N LEU A 164 3.41 -0.65 10.92
CA LEU A 164 4.80 -0.42 10.51
C LEU A 164 5.03 -0.83 9.06
N ALA A 165 4.49 -1.97 8.63
CA ALA A 165 4.57 -2.44 7.25
C ALA A 165 3.79 -1.55 6.26
N ALA A 166 2.67 -0.96 6.67
CA ALA A 166 1.83 -0.12 5.81
C ALA A 166 2.55 1.16 5.38
N ARG A 167 3.43 1.73 6.24
CA ARG A 167 4.27 2.89 5.91
C ARG A 167 5.18 2.66 4.71
N ARG A 168 5.70 1.43 4.54
CA ARG A 168 6.51 1.08 3.37
C ARG A 168 5.72 1.28 2.06
N GLY A 169 4.43 0.96 2.05
CA GLY A 169 3.57 1.07 0.87
C GLY A 169 3.42 2.50 0.36
N THR A 170 3.41 3.49 1.25
CA THR A 170 3.25 4.90 0.85
C THR A 170 4.50 5.46 0.16
N ILE A 171 5.65 4.79 0.27
CA ILE A 171 6.95 5.22 -0.29
C ILE A 171 7.33 4.39 -1.52
N ALA A 172 7.18 3.06 -1.43
CA ALA A 172 7.61 2.13 -2.47
C ALA A 172 6.89 2.36 -3.81
N ALA A 173 7.57 2.04 -4.91
CA ALA A 173 7.06 2.18 -6.28
C ALA A 173 6.55 3.60 -6.63
N GLY A 174 7.22 4.61 -6.09
CA GLY A 174 6.91 6.03 -6.23
C GLY A 174 6.00 6.49 -5.10
N THR A 175 6.43 7.50 -4.35
CA THR A 175 5.73 7.97 -3.15
C THR A 175 4.32 8.44 -3.45
N ASN A 176 3.48 8.55 -2.41
CA ASN A 176 2.11 9.03 -2.59
C ASN A 176 2.07 10.47 -3.13
N GLU A 177 3.02 11.32 -2.76
CA GLU A 177 3.18 12.68 -3.27
C GLU A 177 3.47 12.67 -4.77
N ILE A 178 4.34 11.77 -5.23
CA ILE A 178 4.60 11.57 -6.66
C ILE A 178 3.34 11.08 -7.38
N GLN A 179 2.52 10.20 -6.77
CA GLN A 179 1.25 9.79 -7.38
C GLN A 179 0.24 10.94 -7.44
N HIS A 180 0.15 11.79 -6.41
CA HIS A 180 -0.68 12.99 -6.43
C HIS A 180 -0.29 13.89 -7.60
N ASN A 181 1.00 14.15 -7.81
CA ASN A 181 1.48 14.93 -8.95
C ASN A 181 1.12 14.28 -10.29
N ILE A 182 1.36 12.97 -10.44
CA ILE A 182 1.01 12.24 -11.67
C ILE A 182 -0.49 12.36 -11.97
N ILE A 183 -1.35 12.21 -10.96
CA ILE A 183 -2.79 12.32 -11.12
C ILE A 183 -3.19 13.76 -11.44
N GLY A 184 -2.67 14.74 -10.71
CA GLY A 184 -2.92 16.16 -10.96
C GLY A 184 -2.56 16.57 -12.38
N GLU A 185 -1.35 16.27 -12.83
CA GLU A 185 -0.86 16.67 -14.15
C GLU A 185 -1.51 15.87 -15.28
N ARG A 186 -1.55 14.54 -15.17
CA ARG A 186 -1.91 13.67 -16.31
C ARG A 186 -3.39 13.32 -16.40
N VAL A 187 -4.13 13.45 -15.30
CA VAL A 187 -5.56 13.15 -15.26
C VAL A 187 -6.37 14.42 -15.17
N LEU A 188 -5.98 15.33 -14.28
CA LEU A 188 -6.73 16.57 -14.03
C LEU A 188 -6.24 17.77 -14.87
N GLY A 189 -5.11 17.65 -15.56
CA GLY A 189 -4.55 18.73 -16.38
C GLY A 189 -4.05 19.92 -15.57
N LEU A 190 -3.73 19.73 -14.29
CA LEU A 190 -3.21 20.79 -13.42
C LEU A 190 -1.80 21.21 -13.88
N PRO A 191 -1.43 22.49 -13.69
CA PRO A 191 -0.08 22.96 -13.99
C PRO A 191 0.95 22.26 -13.10
N LYS A 192 2.18 22.10 -13.62
CA LYS A 192 3.30 21.61 -12.83
C LYS A 192 3.66 22.64 -11.75
N GLY A 193 3.87 22.17 -10.52
CA GLY A 193 4.42 23.03 -9.46
C GLY A 193 5.81 23.54 -9.89
N GLY A 194 5.96 24.86 -9.90
CA GLY A 194 7.24 25.54 -10.13
C GLY A 194 8.11 25.58 -8.89
#